data_AF-A0A3D3PG73-F1
#
_entry.id   AF-A0A3D3PG73-F1
#
_cell.length_a   1.000
_cell.length_b   1.000
_cell.length_c   1.000
_cell.angle_alpha   90.00
_cell.angle_beta   90.00
_cell.angle_gamma   90.00
#
_symmetry.space_group_name_H-M   'P 1'
#
loop_
_entity.id
_entity.type
_entity.pdbx_description
1 polymer ?
#
loop_
_entity_poly.entity_id
_entity_poly.type
_entity_poly.pdbx_seq_one_letter_code
_entity_poly.pdbx_strand_id
1 'polypeptide(L)'
;MALSHNKQMLAVTNNGQSQQAIQLIDPKNELLLDEVSIGKSWYGIRFSDDDKKLYVSGGNDNIILAYNIINKKIGKADTLVLGKPWPVKISPAGIDVDNKTGRLYTVTKEDGALYIFDLNSKAVIKKIDLNHEAYSCLLSPDKQRLYISLWGGDKLLVYNTNTGKMSAEIATGSHPNEILCTKNGKYVFVANANDNSVSVISTASNKVIETISATLFPTKLTGSTTNGLALSTDEKMLYIANADNNCVAVFNVSVPGRSISKGFIPTGWYPTNVKTLGNKILVSNGKGFSSMANPFGPQPVKKTDNSALYLGITNSREVQYIGGLFKGTLSFIDQPTDIQLNSYSKQVYANTPFNPQIAKEAKGEDGNPIPRRSGEKSPIKHVFYIIKENRTYDQVLGDMKEGNGDTSLCIFPERVTPNLHAIARQFVLLDNFYV
;
A
#
# COMPACT_ATOMS: atom_id res chain seq x y z
N MET A 1 -2.81 -5.66 -6.32
CA MET A 1 -3.39 -6.11 -7.61
C MET A 1 -2.71 -7.40 -8.05
N ALA A 2 -3.35 -8.22 -8.88
CA ALA A 2 -2.79 -9.43 -9.45
C ALA A 2 -3.01 -9.46 -10.96
N LEU A 3 -1.96 -9.75 -11.73
CA LEU A 3 -2.05 -9.99 -13.17
C LEU A 3 -2.23 -11.50 -13.39
N SER A 4 -3.14 -11.89 -14.28
CA SER A 4 -3.31 -13.30 -14.68
C SER A 4 -2.08 -13.82 -15.41
N HIS A 5 -1.84 -15.12 -15.37
CA HIS A 5 -0.67 -15.77 -15.99
C HIS A 5 -0.65 -15.58 -17.50
N ASN A 6 -1.82 -15.66 -18.15
CA ASN A 6 -2.01 -15.37 -19.56
C ASN A 6 -2.00 -13.86 -19.90
N LYS A 7 -1.91 -13.00 -18.87
CA LYS A 7 -1.86 -11.53 -18.97
C LYS A 7 -3.08 -10.87 -19.63
N GLN A 8 -4.20 -11.57 -19.71
CA GLN A 8 -5.45 -11.03 -20.29
C GLN A 8 -6.36 -10.37 -19.26
N MET A 9 -6.06 -10.55 -17.96
CA MET A 9 -6.88 -10.01 -16.87
C MET A 9 -5.97 -9.45 -15.78
N LEU A 10 -6.40 -8.33 -15.21
CA LEU A 10 -5.83 -7.73 -14.02
C LEU A 10 -6.94 -7.63 -12.97
N ALA A 11 -6.72 -8.19 -11.80
CA ALA A 11 -7.62 -8.05 -10.67
C ALA A 11 -7.07 -7.02 -9.68
N VAL A 12 -7.92 -6.13 -9.21
CA VAL A 12 -7.60 -5.10 -8.23
C VAL A 12 -8.61 -5.15 -7.10
N THR A 13 -8.16 -5.13 -5.85
CA THR A 13 -9.04 -4.97 -4.70
C THR A 13 -8.97 -3.53 -4.20
N ASN A 14 -10.14 -2.97 -3.87
CA ASN A 14 -10.25 -1.74 -3.10
C ASN A 14 -10.57 -2.08 -1.65
N ASN A 15 -9.67 -1.72 -0.74
CA ASN A 15 -9.68 -2.12 0.67
C ASN A 15 -9.88 -0.94 1.63
N GLY A 16 -10.47 0.16 1.14
CA GLY A 16 -10.66 1.39 1.92
C GLY A 16 -11.76 1.31 2.99
N GLN A 17 -12.13 2.48 3.53
CA GLN A 17 -13.21 2.64 4.53
C GLN A 17 -14.62 2.63 3.91
N SER A 18 -14.71 2.71 2.59
CA SER A 18 -15.96 2.63 1.82
C SER A 18 -16.26 1.20 1.39
N GLN A 19 -17.27 1.02 0.53
CA GLN A 19 -17.58 -0.26 -0.06
C GLN A 19 -16.33 -0.86 -0.71
N GLN A 20 -15.99 -2.07 -0.29
CA GLN A 20 -14.87 -2.81 -0.83
C GLN A 20 -15.32 -3.61 -2.05
N ALA A 21 -14.45 -3.71 -3.05
CA ALA A 21 -14.78 -4.36 -4.31
C ALA A 21 -13.55 -5.03 -4.92
N ILE A 22 -13.82 -6.00 -5.78
CA ILE A 22 -12.86 -6.56 -6.72
C ILE A 22 -13.24 -6.04 -8.10
N GLN A 23 -12.29 -5.40 -8.77
CA GLN A 23 -12.40 -5.01 -10.16
C GLN A 23 -11.56 -5.96 -11.00
N LEU A 24 -12.15 -6.48 -12.07
CA LEU A 24 -11.48 -7.24 -13.11
C LEU A 24 -11.34 -6.35 -14.34
N ILE A 25 -10.12 -6.22 -14.85
CA ILE A 25 -9.76 -5.24 -15.87
C ILE A 25 -9.06 -5.98 -17.02
N ASP A 26 -9.34 -5.62 -18.26
CA ASP A 26 -8.53 -5.96 -19.43
C ASP A 26 -7.34 -5.00 -19.45
N PRO A 27 -6.13 -5.44 -19.07
CA PRO A 27 -5.02 -4.53 -18.90
C PRO A 27 -4.39 -4.12 -20.24
N LYS A 28 -4.76 -4.77 -21.36
CA LYS A 28 -4.27 -4.43 -22.69
C LYS A 28 -5.10 -3.30 -23.29
N ASN A 29 -6.42 -3.37 -23.12
CA ASN A 29 -7.36 -2.39 -23.66
C ASN A 29 -7.76 -1.32 -22.63
N GLU A 30 -7.30 -1.46 -21.37
CA GLU A 30 -7.57 -0.53 -20.27
C GLU A 30 -9.08 -0.42 -19.95
N LEU A 31 -9.78 -1.55 -20.04
CA LEU A 31 -11.24 -1.63 -19.86
C LEU A 31 -11.62 -2.40 -18.60
N LEU A 32 -12.57 -1.86 -17.82
CA LEU A 32 -13.23 -2.61 -16.76
C LEU A 32 -14.07 -3.74 -17.39
N LEU A 33 -13.77 -4.98 -17.01
CA LEU A 33 -14.47 -6.18 -17.46
C LEU A 33 -15.63 -6.54 -16.54
N ASP A 34 -15.41 -6.46 -15.22
CA ASP A 34 -16.39 -6.79 -14.21
C ASP A 34 -16.04 -6.17 -12.86
N GLU A 35 -17.03 -6.03 -11.98
CA GLU A 35 -16.85 -5.55 -10.61
C GLU A 35 -17.81 -6.27 -9.67
N VAL A 36 -17.30 -6.73 -8.52
CA VAL A 36 -18.13 -7.30 -7.46
C VAL A 36 -17.81 -6.66 -6.12
N SER A 37 -18.84 -6.32 -5.36
CA SER A 37 -18.68 -5.87 -3.98
C SER A 37 -18.32 -7.05 -3.08
N ILE A 38 -17.47 -6.79 -2.08
CA ILE A 38 -17.02 -7.79 -1.10
C ILE A 38 -17.14 -7.23 0.32
N GLY A 39 -17.17 -8.12 1.30
CA GLY A 39 -17.27 -7.74 2.71
C GLY A 39 -16.03 -7.01 3.19
N LYS A 40 -14.92 -7.73 3.29
CA LYS A 40 -13.60 -7.21 3.66
C LYS A 40 -12.52 -7.82 2.79
N SER A 41 -11.43 -7.09 2.61
CA SER A 41 -10.22 -7.54 1.95
C SER A 41 -9.00 -6.81 2.47
N TRP A 42 -7.86 -7.49 2.37
CA TRP A 42 -6.55 -6.95 2.71
C TRP A 42 -5.48 -7.56 1.82
N TYR A 43 -4.66 -6.74 1.16
CA TYR A 43 -3.47 -7.07 0.35
C TYR A 43 -3.56 -8.29 -0.59
N GLY A 44 -3.70 -9.51 -0.06
CA GLY A 44 -3.74 -10.78 -0.77
C GLY A 44 -4.79 -10.87 -1.86
N ILE A 45 -4.30 -11.00 -3.09
CA ILE A 45 -5.08 -11.28 -4.28
C ILE A 45 -4.22 -12.09 -5.24
N ARG A 46 -4.73 -13.21 -5.76
CA ARG A 46 -3.94 -14.14 -6.59
C ARG A 46 -4.83 -14.95 -7.52
N PHE A 47 -4.49 -14.96 -8.81
CA PHE A 47 -5.08 -15.92 -9.76
C PHE A 47 -4.53 -17.33 -9.51
N SER A 48 -5.34 -18.34 -9.73
CA SER A 48 -4.87 -19.72 -9.87
C SER A 48 -3.91 -19.86 -11.06
N ASP A 49 -3.04 -20.87 -11.05
CA ASP A 49 -2.03 -21.04 -12.12
C ASP A 49 -2.66 -21.20 -13.52
N ASP A 50 -3.92 -21.64 -13.59
CA ASP A 50 -4.72 -21.79 -14.82
C ASP A 50 -5.66 -20.61 -15.11
N ASP A 51 -5.57 -19.53 -14.33
CA ASP A 51 -6.40 -18.31 -14.41
C ASP A 51 -7.92 -18.53 -14.26
N LYS A 52 -8.37 -19.73 -13.86
CA LYS A 52 -9.80 -20.07 -13.71
C LYS A 52 -10.38 -19.65 -12.36
N LYS A 53 -9.54 -19.37 -11.36
CA LYS A 53 -9.96 -18.89 -10.06
C LYS A 53 -9.19 -17.64 -9.66
N LEU A 54 -9.83 -16.80 -8.86
CA LEU A 54 -9.23 -15.66 -8.18
C LEU A 54 -9.43 -15.83 -6.67
N TYR A 55 -8.32 -15.90 -5.94
CA TYR A 55 -8.30 -15.94 -4.48
C TYR A 55 -8.08 -14.54 -3.93
N VAL A 56 -8.89 -14.13 -2.96
CA VAL A 56 -8.84 -12.81 -2.33
C VAL A 56 -8.89 -12.99 -0.82
N SER A 57 -7.99 -12.34 -0.09
CA SER A 57 -8.05 -12.32 1.37
C SER A 57 -9.32 -11.63 1.84
N GLY A 58 -9.99 -12.20 2.83
CA GLY A 58 -11.12 -11.58 3.54
C GLY A 58 -10.71 -10.64 4.68
N GLY A 59 -9.40 -10.37 4.86
CA GLY A 59 -8.89 -9.58 5.97
C GLY A 59 -9.45 -10.04 7.32
N ASN A 60 -9.98 -9.12 8.13
CA ASN A 60 -10.50 -9.40 9.48
C ASN A 60 -11.74 -10.32 9.53
N ASP A 61 -12.29 -10.76 8.39
CA ASP A 61 -13.28 -11.83 8.36
C ASP A 61 -12.65 -13.23 8.49
N ASN A 62 -11.31 -13.32 8.48
CA ASN A 62 -10.54 -14.56 8.70
C ASN A 62 -10.88 -15.67 7.71
N ILE A 63 -11.12 -15.28 6.47
CA ILE A 63 -11.45 -16.15 5.35
C ILE A 63 -10.60 -15.80 4.12
N ILE A 64 -10.54 -16.72 3.16
CA ILE A 64 -10.15 -16.45 1.78
C ILE A 64 -11.37 -16.70 0.90
N LEU A 65 -11.70 -15.72 0.07
CA LEU A 65 -12.74 -15.82 -0.95
C LEU A 65 -12.14 -16.39 -2.23
N ALA A 66 -12.72 -17.46 -2.76
CA ALA A 66 -12.27 -18.13 -3.97
C ALA A 66 -13.35 -17.99 -5.07
N TYR A 67 -13.11 -17.10 -6.03
CA TYR A 67 -14.03 -16.81 -7.12
C TYR A 67 -13.69 -17.65 -8.35
N ASN A 68 -14.68 -18.28 -8.98
CA ASN A 68 -14.51 -18.80 -10.33
C ASN A 68 -14.52 -17.64 -11.34
N ILE A 69 -13.62 -17.68 -12.32
CA ILE A 69 -13.58 -16.73 -13.43
C ILE A 69 -14.16 -17.43 -14.66
N ILE A 70 -15.29 -16.93 -15.16
CA ILE A 70 -16.01 -17.51 -16.29
C ILE A 70 -16.26 -16.39 -17.29
N ASN A 71 -15.78 -16.56 -18.53
CA ASN A 71 -15.93 -15.56 -19.59
C ASN A 71 -15.48 -14.15 -19.18
N LYS A 72 -14.34 -14.06 -18.48
CA LYS A 72 -13.79 -12.80 -17.93
C LYS A 72 -14.75 -12.07 -16.97
N LYS A 73 -15.58 -12.81 -16.23
CA LYS A 73 -16.44 -12.31 -15.16
C LYS A 73 -16.17 -13.03 -13.85
N ILE A 74 -16.40 -12.34 -12.75
CA ILE A 74 -16.23 -12.83 -11.39
C ILE A 74 -17.53 -13.56 -10.99
N GLY A 75 -17.43 -14.87 -10.79
CA GLY A 75 -18.56 -15.71 -10.38
C GLY A 75 -18.91 -15.58 -8.90
N LYS A 76 -19.70 -16.52 -8.38
CA LYS A 76 -19.97 -16.62 -6.94
C LYS A 76 -18.71 -17.10 -6.20
N ALA A 77 -18.42 -16.48 -5.05
CA ALA A 77 -17.35 -16.92 -4.17
C ALA A 77 -17.67 -18.26 -3.51
N ASP A 78 -16.67 -19.14 -3.48
CA ASP A 78 -16.50 -20.16 -2.46
C ASP A 78 -15.63 -19.60 -1.32
N THR A 79 -15.55 -20.27 -0.18
CA THR A 79 -14.86 -19.75 1.01
C THR A 79 -13.95 -20.78 1.66
N LEU A 80 -12.71 -20.37 1.92
CA LEU A 80 -11.76 -21.10 2.77
C LEU A 80 -11.70 -20.40 4.12
N VAL A 81 -11.96 -21.11 5.22
CA VAL A 81 -12.12 -20.50 6.55
C VAL A 81 -10.87 -20.76 7.39
N LEU A 82 -10.22 -19.69 7.87
CA LEU A 82 -9.11 -19.78 8.83
C LEU A 82 -9.63 -19.77 10.28
N GLY A 83 -10.73 -19.07 10.54
CA GLY A 83 -11.35 -18.96 11.85
C GLY A 83 -12.64 -18.15 11.81
N LYS A 84 -13.24 -17.90 12.98
CA LYS A 84 -14.37 -16.98 13.12
C LYS A 84 -13.93 -15.54 12.75
N PRO A 85 -14.83 -14.66 12.28
CA PRO A 85 -14.52 -13.25 12.08
C PRO A 85 -14.03 -12.53 13.36
N TRP A 86 -13.57 -11.28 13.22
CA TRP A 86 -13.27 -10.37 14.34
C TRP A 86 -14.35 -10.47 15.45
N PRO A 87 -13.97 -10.54 16.75
CA PRO A 87 -12.68 -10.15 17.35
C PRO A 87 -11.60 -11.24 17.39
N VAL A 88 -11.80 -12.40 16.73
CA VAL A 88 -10.69 -13.36 16.57
C VAL A 88 -9.62 -12.73 15.65
N LYS A 89 -8.40 -12.65 16.16
CA LYS A 89 -7.29 -11.92 15.55
C LYS A 89 -6.46 -12.85 14.65
N ILE A 90 -6.83 -13.02 13.37
CA ILE A 90 -6.03 -13.78 12.39
C ILE A 90 -5.63 -12.85 11.22
N SER A 91 -6.61 -12.39 10.45
CA SER A 91 -6.46 -11.51 9.29
C SER A 91 -5.46 -12.02 8.23
N PRO A 92 -5.87 -12.91 7.30
CA PRO A 92 -5.05 -13.27 6.14
C PRO A 92 -4.55 -12.05 5.37
N ALA A 93 -3.30 -12.12 4.91
CA ALA A 93 -2.60 -11.10 4.16
C ALA A 93 -2.13 -11.69 2.82
N GLY A 94 -0.83 -11.90 2.62
CA GLY A 94 -0.30 -12.54 1.41
C GLY A 94 -0.93 -13.90 1.12
N ILE A 95 -1.14 -14.19 -0.17
CA ILE A 95 -1.69 -15.46 -0.67
C ILE A 95 -0.83 -15.91 -1.86
N ASP A 96 -0.48 -17.20 -1.89
CA ASP A 96 -0.01 -17.85 -3.12
C ASP A 96 -0.58 -19.27 -3.25
N VAL A 97 -0.62 -19.78 -4.47
CA VAL A 97 -1.29 -21.04 -4.82
C VAL A 97 -0.39 -21.92 -5.68
N ASP A 98 -0.51 -23.22 -5.44
CA ASP A 98 0.04 -24.28 -6.28
C ASP A 98 -1.12 -25.19 -6.70
N ASN A 99 -1.61 -24.98 -7.92
CA ASN A 99 -2.71 -25.76 -8.48
C ASN A 99 -2.33 -27.22 -8.67
N LYS A 100 -1.05 -27.52 -8.94
CA LYS A 100 -0.58 -28.88 -9.23
C LYS A 100 -0.69 -29.76 -7.99
N THR A 101 -0.35 -29.22 -6.82
CA THR A 101 -0.48 -29.93 -5.55
C THR A 101 -1.82 -29.69 -4.86
N GLY A 102 -2.65 -28.79 -5.37
CA GLY A 102 -3.92 -28.41 -4.75
C GLY A 102 -3.71 -27.72 -3.40
N ARG A 103 -2.68 -26.88 -3.29
CA ARG A 103 -2.30 -26.19 -2.06
C ARG A 103 -2.49 -24.69 -2.21
N LEU A 104 -3.04 -24.05 -1.19
CA LEU A 104 -3.00 -22.60 -1.02
C LEU A 104 -2.25 -22.27 0.26
N TYR A 105 -1.36 -21.29 0.15
CA TYR A 105 -0.58 -20.75 1.25
C TYR A 105 -1.06 -19.33 1.53
N THR A 106 -1.27 -19.01 2.80
CA THR A 106 -1.53 -17.63 3.22
C THR A 106 -0.83 -17.33 4.53
N VAL A 107 -0.35 -16.11 4.66
CA VAL A 107 0.25 -15.61 5.89
C VAL A 107 -0.67 -14.60 6.54
N THR A 108 -0.57 -14.44 7.85
CA THR A 108 -1.53 -13.65 8.63
C THR A 108 -0.81 -12.56 9.40
N LYS A 109 -1.47 -11.40 9.52
CA LYS A 109 -0.88 -10.22 10.16
C LYS A 109 -1.19 -10.10 11.65
N GLU A 110 -2.28 -10.68 12.15
CA GLU A 110 -2.68 -10.47 13.56
C GLU A 110 -2.22 -11.61 14.47
N ASP A 111 -2.28 -12.87 14.02
CA ASP A 111 -1.73 -14.03 14.77
C ASP A 111 -0.38 -14.52 14.24
N GLY A 112 0.21 -13.83 13.25
CA GLY A 112 1.58 -14.07 12.81
C GLY A 112 1.87 -15.51 12.40
N ALA A 113 1.06 -16.10 11.51
CA ALA A 113 1.14 -17.51 11.16
C ALA A 113 1.13 -17.76 9.63
N LEU A 114 1.72 -18.89 9.22
CA LEU A 114 1.51 -19.49 7.90
C LEU A 114 0.40 -20.54 8.00
N TYR A 115 -0.64 -20.36 7.19
CA TYR A 115 -1.72 -21.32 6.98
C TYR A 115 -1.56 -21.99 5.62
N ILE A 116 -1.74 -23.31 5.60
CA ILE A 116 -1.72 -24.12 4.38
C ILE A 116 -3.05 -24.84 4.25
N PHE A 117 -3.75 -24.59 3.15
CA PHE A 117 -5.00 -25.23 2.79
C PHE A 117 -4.79 -26.37 1.78
N ASP A 118 -5.59 -27.41 1.93
CA ASP A 118 -5.91 -28.34 0.85
C ASP A 118 -7.12 -27.80 0.08
N LEU A 119 -6.95 -27.52 -1.21
CA LEU A 119 -7.99 -26.88 -2.03
C LEU A 119 -9.16 -27.82 -2.39
N ASN A 120 -8.98 -29.14 -2.25
CA ASN A 120 -10.03 -30.11 -2.54
C ASN A 120 -11.00 -30.23 -1.37
N SER A 121 -10.47 -30.47 -0.17
CA SER A 121 -11.22 -30.56 1.09
C SER A 121 -11.54 -29.19 1.70
N LYS A 122 -10.87 -28.12 1.25
CA LYS A 122 -10.96 -26.76 1.77
C LYS A 122 -10.51 -26.61 3.23
N ALA A 123 -9.84 -27.63 3.77
CA ALA A 123 -9.40 -27.64 5.15
C ALA A 123 -8.01 -27.04 5.30
N VAL A 124 -7.77 -26.37 6.43
CA VAL A 124 -6.42 -26.04 6.89
C VAL A 124 -5.74 -27.36 7.27
N ILE A 125 -4.71 -27.75 6.52
CA ILE A 125 -3.92 -28.96 6.78
C ILE A 125 -2.68 -28.66 7.63
N LYS A 126 -2.27 -27.39 7.70
CA LYS A 126 -1.15 -26.97 8.53
C LYS A 126 -1.28 -25.52 8.94
N LYS A 127 -0.98 -25.24 10.21
CA LYS A 127 -0.73 -23.91 10.76
C LYS A 127 0.68 -23.91 11.36
N ILE A 128 1.49 -22.92 11.01
CA ILE A 128 2.84 -22.74 11.54
C ILE A 128 2.93 -21.34 12.13
N ASP A 129 3.32 -21.24 13.39
CA ASP A 129 3.59 -19.97 14.05
C ASP A 129 4.88 -19.35 13.50
N LEU A 130 4.83 -18.08 13.11
CA LEU A 130 5.97 -17.31 12.60
C LEU A 130 6.55 -16.37 13.67
N ASN A 131 5.89 -16.24 14.82
CA ASN A 131 6.21 -15.35 15.95
C ASN A 131 6.21 -13.83 15.65
N HIS A 132 5.89 -13.43 14.42
CA HIS A 132 5.86 -12.04 13.96
C HIS A 132 4.75 -11.85 12.94
N GLU A 133 4.24 -10.63 12.82
CA GLU A 133 3.29 -10.27 11.77
C GLU A 133 3.92 -10.50 10.39
N ALA A 134 3.20 -11.19 9.51
CA ALA A 134 3.64 -11.45 8.14
C ALA A 134 2.83 -10.62 7.14
N TYR A 135 3.49 -10.15 6.08
CA TYR A 135 2.86 -9.29 5.08
C TYR A 135 2.53 -10.05 3.80
N SER A 136 3.53 -10.67 3.16
CA SER A 136 3.39 -11.36 1.88
C SER A 136 3.98 -12.77 1.95
N CYS A 137 3.48 -13.65 1.07
CA CYS A 137 4.15 -14.90 0.76
C CYS A 137 4.17 -15.12 -0.76
N LEU A 138 5.25 -15.72 -1.28
CA LEU A 138 5.45 -15.97 -2.71
C LEU A 138 6.16 -17.30 -2.92
N LEU A 139 5.58 -18.18 -3.74
CA LEU A 139 6.20 -19.41 -4.18
C LEU A 139 7.30 -19.10 -5.19
N SER A 140 8.43 -19.82 -5.07
CA SER A 140 9.47 -19.82 -6.10
C SER A 140 8.91 -20.30 -7.44
N PRO A 141 9.54 -19.96 -8.58
CA PRO A 141 9.07 -20.40 -9.91
C PRO A 141 8.92 -21.93 -10.03
N ASP A 142 9.77 -22.70 -9.35
CA ASP A 142 9.71 -24.17 -9.29
C ASP A 142 8.77 -24.70 -8.19
N LYS A 143 8.13 -23.80 -7.42
CA LYS A 143 7.22 -24.05 -6.30
C LYS A 143 7.82 -24.88 -5.14
N GLN A 144 9.15 -25.09 -5.11
CA GLN A 144 9.83 -25.86 -4.06
C GLN A 144 10.07 -25.07 -2.77
N ARG A 145 9.97 -23.73 -2.86
CA ARG A 145 10.16 -22.81 -1.74
C ARG A 145 8.99 -21.83 -1.69
N LEU A 146 8.55 -21.49 -0.50
CA LEU A 146 7.67 -20.36 -0.22
C LEU A 146 8.48 -19.33 0.56
N TYR A 147 8.65 -18.15 -0.02
CA TYR A 147 9.24 -17.00 0.64
C TYR A 147 8.17 -16.27 1.43
N ILE A 148 8.49 -15.83 2.65
CA ILE A 148 7.54 -15.15 3.56
C ILE A 148 8.20 -13.91 4.13
N SER A 149 7.59 -12.74 3.96
CA SER A 149 8.09 -11.49 4.53
C SER A 149 7.49 -11.30 5.92
N LEU A 150 8.36 -11.29 6.93
CA LEU A 150 8.00 -11.03 8.33
C LEU A 150 8.12 -9.54 8.60
N TRP A 151 6.99 -8.85 8.44
CA TRP A 151 6.87 -7.41 8.64
C TRP A 151 7.43 -6.97 9.99
N GLY A 152 6.97 -7.60 11.08
CA GLY A 152 7.42 -7.27 12.44
C GLY A 152 8.75 -7.92 12.84
N GLY A 153 9.42 -8.63 11.93
CA GLY A 153 10.60 -9.44 12.22
C GLY A 153 11.84 -9.13 11.39
N ASP A 154 11.78 -8.14 10.49
CA ASP A 154 12.87 -7.67 9.62
C ASP A 154 13.60 -8.82 8.88
N LYS A 155 12.83 -9.81 8.44
CA LYS A 155 13.33 -11.05 7.85
C LYS A 155 12.49 -11.53 6.67
N LEU A 156 13.16 -12.24 5.77
CA LEU A 156 12.53 -13.16 4.82
C LEU A 156 12.75 -14.61 5.30
N LEU A 157 11.66 -15.34 5.55
CA LEU A 157 11.73 -16.78 5.78
C LEU A 157 11.64 -17.56 4.47
N VAL A 158 12.26 -18.74 4.46
CA VAL A 158 12.21 -19.69 3.36
C VAL A 158 11.60 -21.00 3.85
N TYR A 159 10.35 -21.27 3.50
CA TYR A 159 9.68 -22.53 3.78
C TYR A 159 9.88 -23.51 2.62
N ASN A 160 10.37 -24.72 2.90
CA ASN A 160 10.48 -25.78 1.90
C ASN A 160 9.15 -26.51 1.77
N THR A 161 8.54 -26.47 0.58
CA THR A 161 7.20 -27.01 0.32
C THR A 161 7.18 -28.54 0.28
N ASN A 162 8.31 -29.17 -0.06
CA ASN A 162 8.44 -30.64 -0.12
C ASN A 162 8.58 -31.26 1.27
N THR A 163 9.44 -30.68 2.12
CA THR A 163 9.70 -31.20 3.47
C THR A 163 8.76 -30.63 4.53
N GLY A 164 8.10 -29.52 4.19
CA GLY A 164 7.20 -28.80 5.06
C GLY A 164 7.89 -28.13 6.26
N LYS A 165 9.15 -27.70 6.12
CA LYS A 165 9.96 -27.09 7.18
C LYS A 165 10.49 -25.74 6.77
N MET A 166 10.69 -24.84 7.74
CA MET A 166 11.52 -23.65 7.53
C MET A 166 12.96 -24.10 7.26
N SER A 167 13.55 -23.55 6.20
CA SER A 167 14.85 -23.95 5.67
C SER A 167 15.89 -22.81 5.68
N ALA A 168 15.45 -21.56 5.81
CA ALA A 168 16.33 -20.43 6.05
C ALA A 168 15.57 -19.25 6.69
N GLU A 169 16.30 -18.42 7.42
CA GLU A 169 15.88 -17.06 7.81
C GLU A 169 16.94 -16.08 7.30
N ILE A 170 16.51 -15.04 6.58
CA ILE A 170 17.40 -14.09 5.93
C ILE A 170 17.05 -12.71 6.47
N ALA A 171 17.98 -12.06 7.17
CA ALA A 171 17.80 -10.68 7.62
C ALA A 171 17.65 -9.74 6.42
N THR A 172 16.66 -8.86 6.45
CA THR A 172 16.39 -7.82 5.44
C THR A 172 16.47 -6.43 6.08
N GLY A 173 16.01 -5.40 5.38
CA GLY A 173 15.69 -4.13 6.02
C GLY A 173 14.38 -4.20 6.80
N SER A 174 14.03 -3.08 7.43
CA SER A 174 12.86 -2.94 8.30
C SER A 174 11.54 -2.99 7.54
N HIS A 175 10.57 -3.71 8.12
CA HIS A 175 9.22 -3.91 7.57
C HIS A 175 9.22 -4.47 6.14
N PRO A 176 9.72 -5.69 5.92
CA PRO A 176 9.67 -6.33 4.61
C PRO A 176 8.22 -6.58 4.17
N ASN A 177 7.88 -6.11 2.97
CA ASN A 177 6.53 -6.13 2.40
C ASN A 177 6.45 -7.05 1.17
N GLU A 178 6.38 -6.49 -0.05
CA GLU A 178 6.24 -7.25 -1.29
C GLU A 178 7.52 -8.03 -1.61
N ILE A 179 7.33 -9.27 -2.04
CA ILE A 179 8.38 -10.18 -2.49
C ILE A 179 8.24 -10.32 -3.99
N LEU A 180 9.36 -10.27 -4.70
CA LEU A 180 9.42 -10.48 -6.15
C LEU A 180 10.58 -11.43 -6.48
N CYS A 181 10.32 -12.46 -7.27
CA CYS A 181 11.35 -13.42 -7.69
C CYS A 181 11.64 -13.28 -9.18
N THR A 182 12.91 -13.46 -9.57
CA THR A 182 13.26 -13.57 -10.99
C THR A 182 12.69 -14.86 -11.58
N LYS A 183 12.41 -14.87 -12.89
CA LYS A 183 11.85 -16.03 -13.62
C LYS A 183 12.69 -17.29 -13.45
N ASN A 184 14.01 -17.13 -13.40
CA ASN A 184 14.96 -18.23 -13.19
C ASN A 184 15.10 -18.66 -11.73
N GLY A 185 14.43 -18.01 -10.78
CA GLY A 185 14.45 -18.34 -9.36
C GLY A 185 15.76 -18.04 -8.63
N LYS A 186 16.75 -17.40 -9.28
CA LYS A 186 18.09 -17.17 -8.71
C LYS A 186 18.15 -15.98 -7.75
N TYR A 187 17.24 -15.02 -7.90
CA TYR A 187 17.21 -13.81 -7.08
C TYR A 187 15.81 -13.50 -6.58
N VAL A 188 15.75 -12.95 -5.37
CA VAL A 188 14.53 -12.45 -4.74
C VAL A 188 14.77 -11.01 -4.32
N PHE A 189 13.82 -10.13 -4.64
CA PHE A 189 13.77 -8.75 -4.21
C PHE A 189 12.70 -8.62 -3.12
N VAL A 190 13.02 -7.91 -2.04
CA VAL A 190 12.12 -7.66 -0.92
C VAL A 190 12.07 -6.18 -0.65
N ALA A 191 10.89 -5.57 -0.76
CA ALA A 191 10.69 -4.17 -0.42
C ALA A 191 10.70 -3.98 1.10
N ASN A 192 11.47 -3.04 1.62
CA ASN A 192 11.57 -2.72 3.04
C ASN A 192 10.88 -1.38 3.29
N ALA A 193 9.61 -1.42 3.70
CA ALA A 193 8.75 -0.25 3.72
C ALA A 193 9.21 0.81 4.72
N ASN A 194 9.87 0.43 5.81
CA ASN A 194 10.32 1.39 6.81
C ASN A 194 11.78 1.84 6.61
N ASP A 195 12.52 1.24 5.67
CA ASP A 195 13.94 1.55 5.42
C ASP A 195 14.20 2.22 4.07
N ASN A 196 13.16 2.56 3.31
CA ASN A 196 13.25 3.17 1.97
C ASN A 196 14.10 2.35 0.98
N SER A 197 14.12 1.02 1.13
CA SER A 197 15.09 0.18 0.43
C SER A 197 14.48 -1.11 -0.12
N VAL A 198 15.26 -1.78 -0.97
CA VAL A 198 14.95 -3.13 -1.46
C VAL A 198 16.15 -4.04 -1.20
N SER A 199 15.93 -5.12 -0.47
CA SER A 199 16.94 -6.17 -0.30
C SER A 199 16.95 -7.10 -1.51
N VAL A 200 18.12 -7.28 -2.11
CA VAL A 200 18.37 -8.24 -3.21
C VAL A 200 19.03 -9.47 -2.62
N ILE A 201 18.38 -10.62 -2.74
CA ILE A 201 18.78 -11.88 -2.11
C ILE A 201 19.17 -12.89 -3.19
N SER A 202 20.33 -13.53 -3.02
CA SER A 202 20.69 -14.71 -3.80
C SER A 202 20.06 -15.96 -3.18
N THR A 203 19.31 -16.71 -3.97
CA THR A 203 18.62 -17.93 -3.50
C THR A 203 19.54 -19.15 -3.41
N ALA A 204 20.75 -19.06 -3.98
CA ALA A 204 21.78 -20.09 -3.87
C ALA A 204 22.48 -20.03 -2.52
N SER A 205 22.79 -18.82 -2.04
CA SER A 205 23.47 -18.60 -0.75
C SER A 205 22.53 -18.27 0.40
N ASN A 206 21.26 -17.95 0.12
CA ASN A 206 20.29 -17.41 1.08
C ASN A 206 20.82 -16.18 1.82
N LYS A 207 21.43 -15.24 1.07
CA LYS A 207 21.99 -14.01 1.62
C LYS A 207 21.57 -12.80 0.82
N VAL A 208 21.38 -11.68 1.51
CA VAL A 208 21.31 -10.36 0.89
C VAL A 208 22.66 -10.06 0.26
N ILE A 209 22.68 -9.83 -1.05
CA ILE A 209 23.87 -9.48 -1.83
C ILE A 209 23.94 -7.99 -2.16
N GLU A 210 22.83 -7.27 -1.99
CA GLU A 210 22.73 -5.83 -2.20
C GLU A 210 21.51 -5.27 -1.47
N THR A 211 21.60 -4.02 -1.01
CA THR A 211 20.47 -3.24 -0.51
C THR A 211 20.36 -1.97 -1.36
N ILE A 212 19.31 -1.90 -2.19
CA ILE A 212 19.05 -0.78 -3.09
C ILE A 212 18.38 0.32 -2.29
N SER A 213 18.97 1.52 -2.22
CA SER A 213 18.31 2.70 -1.65
C SER A 213 17.36 3.32 -2.67
N ALA A 214 16.05 3.31 -2.39
CA ALA A 214 15.02 3.87 -3.26
C ALA A 214 14.72 5.36 -2.96
N THR A 215 15.45 5.99 -2.04
CA THR A 215 15.32 7.39 -1.64
C THR A 215 15.52 8.36 -2.81
N LEU A 216 14.78 9.48 -2.84
CA LEU A 216 15.00 10.57 -3.80
C LEU A 216 16.35 11.26 -3.58
N PHE A 217 16.72 11.46 -2.32
CA PHE A 217 17.95 12.13 -1.93
C PHE A 217 18.75 11.22 -1.00
N PRO A 218 20.09 11.29 -1.01
CA PRO A 218 20.90 10.62 0.00
C PRO A 218 20.48 11.09 1.41
N THR A 219 19.93 10.18 2.20
CA THR A 219 19.44 10.46 3.54
C THR A 219 19.50 9.22 4.41
N LYS A 220 19.55 9.43 5.73
CA LYS A 220 19.34 8.38 6.73
C LYS A 220 17.90 8.37 7.28
N LEU A 221 17.09 9.35 6.87
CA LEU A 221 15.70 9.46 7.28
C LEU A 221 14.86 8.43 6.54
N THR A 222 13.95 7.80 7.25
CA THR A 222 12.92 6.90 6.71
C THR A 222 11.72 7.71 6.19
N GLY A 223 10.83 7.10 5.41
CA GLY A 223 9.58 7.74 4.97
C GLY A 223 9.39 7.84 3.45
N SER A 224 10.03 7.00 2.66
CA SER A 224 9.65 6.74 1.26
C SER A 224 8.54 5.70 1.15
N THR A 225 8.38 4.84 2.16
CA THR A 225 7.42 3.73 2.20
C THR A 225 7.48 2.88 0.93
N THR A 226 8.64 2.25 0.73
CA THR A 226 8.92 1.37 -0.40
C THR A 226 8.10 0.09 -0.26
N ASN A 227 7.04 -0.05 -1.06
CA ASN A 227 6.01 -1.08 -0.83
C ASN A 227 5.85 -2.06 -1.99
N GLY A 228 5.75 -1.52 -3.22
CA GLY A 228 5.44 -2.29 -4.42
C GLY A 228 6.65 -2.55 -5.31
N LEU A 229 6.75 -3.75 -5.92
CA LEU A 229 7.86 -4.15 -6.80
C LEU A 229 7.37 -4.78 -8.12
N ALA A 230 8.04 -4.43 -9.22
CA ALA A 230 7.92 -5.15 -10.49
C ALA A 230 9.22 -5.12 -11.30
N LEU A 231 9.52 -6.21 -12.00
CA LEU A 231 10.61 -6.26 -12.98
C LEU A 231 10.05 -5.98 -14.38
N SER A 232 10.84 -5.35 -15.25
CA SER A 232 10.55 -5.31 -16.69
C SER A 232 10.45 -6.72 -17.28
N THR A 233 9.85 -6.84 -18.46
CA THR A 233 9.65 -8.14 -19.12
C THR A 233 10.98 -8.90 -19.32
N ASP A 234 12.09 -8.19 -19.55
CA ASP A 234 13.44 -8.75 -19.71
C ASP A 234 14.25 -8.85 -18.41
N GLU A 235 13.65 -8.50 -17.27
CA GLU A 235 14.25 -8.50 -15.92
C GLU A 235 15.49 -7.60 -15.75
N LYS A 236 15.66 -6.62 -16.65
CA LYS A 236 16.76 -5.65 -16.59
C LYS A 236 16.44 -4.39 -15.79
N MET A 237 15.17 -4.07 -15.62
CA MET A 237 14.71 -2.90 -14.87
C MET A 237 13.87 -3.34 -13.69
N LEU A 238 14.07 -2.70 -12.54
CA LEU A 238 13.25 -2.82 -11.34
C LEU A 238 12.48 -1.51 -11.14
N TYR A 239 11.18 -1.63 -10.96
CA TYR A 239 10.25 -0.55 -10.64
C TYR A 239 9.81 -0.70 -9.19
N ILE A 240 9.98 0.36 -8.41
CA ILE A 240 9.78 0.38 -6.96
C ILE A 240 8.77 1.48 -6.63
N ALA A 241 7.61 1.14 -6.08
CA ALA A 241 6.65 2.13 -5.60
C ALA A 241 7.10 2.71 -4.25
N ASN A 242 7.37 4.01 -4.23
CA ASN A 242 7.61 4.80 -3.02
C ASN A 242 6.32 5.54 -2.67
N ALA A 243 5.54 4.98 -1.74
CA ALA A 243 4.19 5.46 -1.44
C ALA A 243 4.17 6.92 -0.98
N ASP A 244 5.01 7.28 -0.01
CA ASP A 244 5.03 8.64 0.57
C ASP A 244 5.73 9.67 -0.31
N ASN A 245 6.39 9.23 -1.39
CA ASN A 245 6.99 10.15 -2.36
C ASN A 245 6.17 10.29 -3.64
N ASN A 246 5.03 9.61 -3.74
CA ASN A 246 4.13 9.66 -4.89
C ASN A 246 4.86 9.39 -6.22
N CYS A 247 5.78 8.42 -6.22
CA CYS A 247 6.57 8.08 -7.39
C CYS A 247 6.94 6.59 -7.47
N VAL A 248 7.36 6.17 -8.66
CA VAL A 248 8.05 4.90 -8.89
C VAL A 248 9.52 5.18 -9.13
N ALA A 249 10.40 4.64 -8.28
CA ALA A 249 11.84 4.64 -8.50
C ALA A 249 12.23 3.55 -9.51
N VAL A 250 13.15 3.88 -10.40
CA VAL A 250 13.55 3.04 -11.53
C VAL A 250 15.02 2.69 -11.42
N PHE A 251 15.35 1.40 -11.42
CA PHE A 251 16.72 0.90 -11.35
C PHE A 251 17.02 -0.05 -12.49
N ASN A 252 18.22 0.01 -13.05
CA ASN A 252 18.78 -1.09 -13.84
C ASN A 252 19.35 -2.13 -12.88
N VAL A 253 18.88 -3.38 -13.01
CA VAL A 253 19.27 -4.53 -12.19
C VAL A 253 19.86 -5.67 -13.02
N SER A 254 20.34 -5.37 -14.23
CA SER A 254 20.88 -6.35 -15.18
C SER A 254 22.09 -7.11 -14.63
N VAL A 255 22.80 -6.52 -13.67
CA VAL A 255 23.94 -7.12 -12.97
C VAL A 255 23.54 -7.29 -11.50
N PRO A 256 23.26 -8.53 -11.05
CA PRO A 256 22.89 -8.79 -9.66
C PRO A 256 23.94 -8.27 -8.68
N GLY A 257 23.50 -7.55 -7.65
CA GLY A 257 24.38 -6.96 -6.64
C GLY A 257 25.02 -5.63 -7.04
N ARG A 258 24.69 -5.10 -8.23
CA ARG A 258 25.24 -3.84 -8.78
C ARG A 258 24.15 -3.04 -9.49
N SER A 259 23.06 -2.78 -8.80
CA SER A 259 21.93 -2.03 -9.33
C SER A 259 22.29 -0.57 -9.52
N ILE A 260 21.77 0.06 -10.58
CA ILE A 260 22.07 1.43 -10.96
C ILE A 260 20.76 2.22 -10.99
N SER A 261 20.66 3.30 -10.22
CA SER A 261 19.51 4.20 -10.27
C SER A 261 19.40 4.88 -11.64
N LYS A 262 18.20 4.92 -12.19
CA LYS A 262 17.90 5.49 -13.52
C LYS A 262 17.01 6.72 -13.44
N GLY A 263 16.24 6.89 -12.37
CA GLY A 263 15.37 8.04 -12.15
C GLY A 263 14.05 7.66 -11.50
N PHE A 264 13.07 8.56 -11.61
CA PHE A 264 11.76 8.43 -10.98
C PHE A 264 10.64 8.76 -11.97
N ILE A 265 9.50 8.09 -11.80
CA ILE A 265 8.26 8.31 -12.56
C ILE A 265 7.23 8.88 -11.57
N PRO A 266 6.61 10.06 -11.80
CA PRO A 266 5.58 10.58 -10.93
C PRO A 266 4.31 9.72 -11.04
N THR A 267 3.60 9.56 -9.93
CA THR A 267 2.34 8.80 -9.88
C THR A 267 1.24 9.59 -9.20
N GLY A 268 0.07 8.96 -9.04
CA GLY A 268 -0.92 9.42 -8.08
C GLY A 268 -0.43 9.27 -6.64
N TRP A 269 -1.25 9.70 -5.70
CA TRP A 269 -0.97 9.67 -4.27
C TRP A 269 -0.93 8.25 -3.73
N TYR A 270 0.15 7.96 -3.01
CA TYR A 270 0.36 6.72 -2.27
C TYR A 270 0.38 5.46 -3.17
N PRO A 271 1.30 5.34 -4.15
CA PRO A 271 1.43 4.12 -4.95
C PRO A 271 1.73 2.90 -4.06
N THR A 272 0.84 1.91 -4.10
CA THR A 272 0.87 0.74 -3.19
C THR A 272 1.39 -0.54 -3.85
N ASN A 273 1.26 -0.68 -5.17
CA ASN A 273 1.70 -1.86 -5.90
C ASN A 273 2.09 -1.51 -7.33
N VAL A 274 3.03 -2.28 -7.90
CA VAL A 274 3.46 -2.14 -9.29
C VAL A 274 3.41 -3.50 -9.98
N LYS A 275 2.98 -3.53 -11.25
CA LYS A 275 3.09 -4.70 -12.15
C LYS A 275 3.55 -4.24 -13.53
N THR A 276 4.07 -5.18 -14.33
CA THR A 276 4.49 -4.90 -15.72
C THR A 276 3.74 -5.78 -16.71
N LEU A 277 3.40 -5.20 -17.86
CA LEU A 277 2.74 -5.87 -18.96
C LEU A 277 3.34 -5.41 -20.29
N GLY A 278 4.25 -6.20 -20.85
CA GLY A 278 5.01 -5.79 -22.03
C GLY A 278 5.87 -4.58 -21.70
N ASN A 279 5.59 -3.45 -22.35
CA ASN A 279 6.23 -2.15 -22.08
C ASN A 279 5.38 -1.25 -21.17
N LYS A 280 4.25 -1.71 -20.63
CA LYS A 280 3.45 -0.94 -19.66
C LYS A 280 3.86 -1.24 -18.23
N ILE A 281 3.86 -0.20 -17.41
CA ILE A 281 3.99 -0.20 -15.96
C ILE A 281 2.61 0.14 -15.40
N LEU A 282 2.06 -0.77 -14.60
CA LEU A 282 0.77 -0.65 -13.95
C LEU A 282 1.01 -0.23 -12.51
N VAL A 283 0.38 0.84 -12.04
CA VAL A 283 0.56 1.36 -10.68
C VAL A 283 -0.78 1.59 -10.00
N SER A 284 -1.03 0.92 -8.87
CA SER A 284 -2.20 1.22 -8.04
C SER A 284 -1.86 2.31 -7.04
N ASN A 285 -2.59 3.43 -7.06
CA ASN A 285 -2.44 4.56 -6.16
C ASN A 285 -3.54 4.51 -5.10
N GLY A 286 -3.17 4.31 -3.84
CA GLY A 286 -4.13 4.09 -2.75
C GLY A 286 -4.98 5.31 -2.40
N LYS A 287 -4.50 6.53 -2.68
CA LYS A 287 -5.18 7.79 -2.36
C LYS A 287 -5.63 8.60 -3.59
N GLY A 288 -5.39 8.09 -4.80
CA GLY A 288 -5.85 8.75 -6.03
C GLY A 288 -4.98 9.94 -6.45
N PHE A 289 -5.55 11.13 -6.65
CA PHE A 289 -4.82 12.31 -7.15
C PHE A 289 -5.03 13.59 -6.34
N SER A 290 -6.06 13.66 -5.51
CA SER A 290 -6.43 14.90 -4.83
C SER A 290 -7.22 14.62 -3.58
N SER A 291 -7.12 15.54 -2.63
CA SER A 291 -8.09 15.66 -1.56
C SER A 291 -9.37 16.30 -2.06
N MET A 292 -10.49 16.01 -1.38
CA MET A 292 -11.78 16.62 -1.67
C MET A 292 -12.40 17.17 -0.39
N ALA A 293 -13.14 18.27 -0.53
CA ALA A 293 -14.01 18.75 0.53
C ALA A 293 -15.11 17.71 0.84
N ASN A 294 -15.72 17.84 2.02
CA ASN A 294 -16.79 16.97 2.51
C ASN A 294 -18.14 17.72 2.66
N PRO A 295 -18.70 18.33 1.60
CA PRO A 295 -19.92 19.13 1.69
C PRO A 295 -21.15 18.31 2.10
N PHE A 296 -21.18 17.02 1.75
CA PHE A 296 -22.31 16.14 2.01
C PHE A 296 -22.08 15.20 3.20
N GLY A 297 -21.11 15.49 4.06
CA GLY A 297 -20.85 14.70 5.26
C GLY A 297 -21.89 14.86 6.36
N PRO A 298 -21.71 14.22 7.54
CA PRO A 298 -22.65 14.36 8.65
C PRO A 298 -22.80 15.82 9.07
N GLN A 299 -24.05 16.31 9.11
CA GLN A 299 -24.38 17.69 9.41
C GLN A 299 -25.15 17.76 10.74
N PRO A 300 -24.46 17.86 11.89
CA PRO A 300 -25.10 17.85 13.23
C PRO A 300 -26.08 19.00 13.47
N VAL A 301 -26.07 20.04 12.63
CA VAL A 301 -27.03 21.14 12.69
C VAL A 301 -28.33 20.87 11.90
N LYS A 302 -28.40 19.78 11.12
CA LYS A 302 -29.65 19.39 10.44
C LYS A 302 -30.62 18.79 11.45
N LYS A 303 -31.91 19.16 11.33
CA LYS A 303 -33.00 18.64 12.18
C LYS A 303 -33.23 17.13 12.02
N THR A 304 -32.87 16.56 10.86
CA THR A 304 -32.99 15.13 10.56
C THR A 304 -31.60 14.52 10.49
N ASP A 305 -31.33 13.52 11.33
CA ASP A 305 -30.12 12.72 11.24
C ASP A 305 -30.26 11.65 10.16
N ASN A 306 -29.54 11.85 9.06
CA ASN A 306 -29.46 10.90 7.95
C ASN A 306 -28.06 10.24 7.89
N SER A 307 -27.24 10.38 8.94
CA SER A 307 -25.84 9.92 8.97
C SER A 307 -25.69 8.40 9.01
N ALA A 308 -26.78 7.67 9.21
CA ALA A 308 -26.79 6.22 9.39
C ALA A 308 -25.79 5.75 10.47
N LEU A 309 -25.56 6.58 11.50
CA LEU A 309 -24.73 6.24 12.66
C LEU A 309 -25.14 4.83 13.15
N TYR A 310 -24.17 3.93 13.28
CA TYR A 310 -24.31 2.53 13.71
C TYR A 310 -24.89 1.51 12.71
N LEU A 311 -25.26 1.88 11.47
CA LEU A 311 -25.82 0.94 10.49
C LEU A 311 -24.82 0.42 9.44
N GLY A 312 -23.59 0.95 9.42
CA GLY A 312 -22.61 0.66 8.37
C GLY A 312 -22.92 1.40 7.06
N ILE A 313 -22.21 1.08 5.98
CA ILE A 313 -22.38 1.71 4.66
C ILE A 313 -23.74 1.31 4.10
N THR A 314 -24.67 2.26 3.97
CA THR A 314 -25.99 2.04 3.37
C THR A 314 -26.04 2.54 1.93
N ASN A 315 -26.75 1.82 1.06
CA ASN A 315 -26.90 2.13 -0.38
C ASN A 315 -27.82 3.34 -0.68
N SER A 316 -28.12 4.21 0.30
CA SER A 316 -29.00 5.37 0.12
C SER A 316 -28.21 6.68 0.20
N ARG A 317 -28.39 7.56 -0.81
CA ARG A 317 -27.76 8.89 -1.01
C ARG A 317 -26.77 9.30 0.11
N GLU A 318 -25.51 9.02 -0.19
CA GLU A 318 -24.34 8.99 0.68
C GLU A 318 -24.18 10.25 1.54
N VAL A 319 -24.26 10.07 2.85
CA VAL A 319 -23.53 10.96 3.75
C VAL A 319 -22.05 10.70 3.52
N GLN A 320 -21.33 11.70 3.02
CA GLN A 320 -19.90 11.57 2.73
C GLN A 320 -19.10 11.35 4.02
N TYR A 321 -18.32 10.27 4.06
CA TYR A 321 -17.39 10.00 5.15
C TYR A 321 -15.96 10.35 4.73
N ILE A 322 -15.20 11.00 5.61
CA ILE A 322 -13.84 11.47 5.33
C ILE A 322 -12.93 10.31 4.87
N GLY A 323 -13.06 9.12 5.47
CA GLY A 323 -12.29 7.94 5.09
C GLY A 323 -12.61 7.39 3.70
N GLY A 324 -13.71 7.84 3.08
CA GLY A 324 -14.16 7.44 1.76
C GLY A 324 -13.98 8.51 0.67
N LEU A 325 -13.44 9.69 1.00
CA LEU A 325 -13.28 10.79 0.03
C LEU A 325 -12.19 10.51 -0.99
N PHE A 326 -11.10 9.85 -0.58
CA PHE A 326 -10.01 9.52 -1.47
C PHE A 326 -10.33 8.25 -2.23
N LYS A 327 -10.54 8.37 -3.54
CA LYS A 327 -10.72 7.23 -4.43
C LYS A 327 -9.38 6.83 -5.01
N GLY A 328 -8.95 5.61 -4.77
CA GLY A 328 -7.75 5.06 -5.38
C GLY A 328 -7.85 5.03 -6.91
N THR A 329 -6.72 5.02 -7.59
CA THR A 329 -6.64 4.97 -9.07
C THR A 329 -5.69 3.88 -9.52
N LEU A 330 -5.85 3.42 -10.76
CA LEU A 330 -4.90 2.55 -11.45
C LEU A 330 -4.32 3.32 -12.64
N SER A 331 -3.00 3.50 -12.65
CA SER A 331 -2.29 4.16 -13.75
C SER A 331 -1.69 3.13 -14.69
N PHE A 332 -1.85 3.37 -16.00
CA PHE A 332 -1.16 2.66 -17.08
C PHE A 332 -0.11 3.59 -17.65
N ILE A 333 1.17 3.28 -17.43
CA ILE A 333 2.29 4.15 -17.79
C ILE A 333 3.16 3.39 -18.79
N ASP A 334 3.39 3.94 -19.98
CA ASP A 334 4.34 3.35 -20.90
C ASP A 334 5.77 3.52 -20.35
N GLN A 335 6.59 2.48 -20.49
CA GLN A 335 7.98 2.50 -20.06
C GLN A 335 8.70 3.70 -20.71
N PRO A 336 9.21 4.64 -19.90
CA PRO A 336 9.77 5.87 -20.45
C PRO A 336 11.11 5.60 -21.13
N THR A 337 11.39 6.38 -22.18
CA THR A 337 12.77 6.57 -22.68
C THR A 337 13.63 7.28 -21.63
N ASP A 338 14.96 7.23 -21.77
CA ASP A 338 15.87 7.94 -20.86
C ASP A 338 15.58 9.46 -20.80
N ILE A 339 15.18 10.07 -21.94
CA ILE A 339 14.82 11.49 -22.00
C ILE A 339 13.54 11.77 -21.19
N GLN A 340 12.50 10.95 -21.38
CA GLN A 340 11.26 11.09 -20.61
C GLN A 340 11.50 10.85 -19.12
N LEU A 341 12.29 9.83 -18.76
CA LEU A 341 12.60 9.52 -17.37
C LEU A 341 13.35 10.66 -16.67
N ASN A 342 14.23 11.37 -17.38
CA ASN A 342 14.89 12.57 -16.85
C ASN A 342 13.87 13.67 -16.57
N SER A 343 12.95 13.93 -17.51
CA SER A 343 11.86 14.91 -17.33
C SER A 343 10.97 14.55 -16.14
N TYR A 344 10.54 13.29 -16.06
CA TYR A 344 9.75 12.75 -14.95
C TYR A 344 10.47 12.86 -13.61
N SER A 345 11.77 12.59 -13.58
CA SER A 345 12.57 12.72 -12.35
C SER A 345 12.58 14.17 -11.86
N LYS A 346 12.74 15.15 -12.76
CA LYS A 346 12.65 16.58 -12.41
C LYS A 346 11.28 16.93 -11.82
N GLN A 347 10.20 16.40 -12.38
CA GLN A 347 8.86 16.62 -11.85
C GLN A 347 8.69 15.99 -10.46
N VAL A 348 9.21 14.78 -10.24
CA VAL A 348 9.16 14.13 -8.93
C VAL A 348 9.93 14.94 -7.88
N TYR A 349 11.11 15.46 -8.22
CA TYR A 349 11.84 16.36 -7.33
C TYR A 349 11.08 17.67 -7.06
N ALA A 350 10.44 18.27 -8.08
CA ALA A 350 9.63 19.47 -7.91
C ALA A 350 8.37 19.24 -7.05
N ASN A 351 7.78 18.04 -7.12
CA ASN A 351 6.62 17.64 -6.32
C ASN A 351 7.00 17.30 -4.87
N THR A 352 8.29 17.13 -4.56
CA THR A 352 8.76 16.75 -3.23
C THR A 352 9.18 18.00 -2.46
N PRO A 353 8.47 18.40 -1.40
CA PRO A 353 8.82 19.60 -0.63
C PRO A 353 10.18 19.48 0.08
N PHE A 354 10.56 18.26 0.46
CA PHE A 354 11.84 18.00 1.09
C PHE A 354 12.99 18.18 0.10
N ASN A 355 14.02 18.92 0.49
CA ASN A 355 15.32 18.87 -0.14
C ASN A 355 16.44 19.03 0.92
N PRO A 356 17.66 18.54 0.65
CA PRO A 356 18.75 18.59 1.61
C PRO A 356 19.16 19.99 2.06
N GLN A 357 18.89 21.03 1.26
CA GLN A 357 19.22 22.40 1.62
C GLN A 357 18.26 22.94 2.69
N ILE A 358 16.96 22.68 2.56
CA ILE A 358 15.96 23.02 3.60
C ILE A 358 16.25 22.27 4.90
N ALA A 359 16.73 21.03 4.84
CA ALA A 359 17.06 20.25 6.02
C ALA A 359 18.27 20.80 6.81
N LYS A 360 19.16 21.57 6.16
CA LYS A 360 20.30 22.22 6.83
C LYS A 360 19.88 23.49 7.56
N GLU A 361 18.99 24.26 6.95
CA GLU A 361 18.48 25.51 7.49
C GLU A 361 17.01 25.70 7.12
N ALA A 362 16.14 25.49 8.10
CA ALA A 362 14.71 25.75 7.94
C ALA A 362 14.45 27.25 7.80
N LYS A 363 13.44 27.61 7.02
CA LYS A 363 12.90 28.98 7.01
C LYS A 363 12.28 29.27 8.39
N GLY A 364 12.44 30.50 8.85
CA GLY A 364 11.89 30.95 10.12
C GLY A 364 12.22 32.42 10.34
N GLU A 365 11.53 33.01 11.29
CA GLU A 365 11.74 34.40 11.69
C GLU A 365 12.77 34.47 12.82
N ASP A 366 13.47 35.61 12.92
CA ASP A 366 14.41 35.85 14.02
C ASP A 366 13.66 35.87 15.35
N GLY A 367 14.24 35.20 16.37
CA GLY A 367 13.61 35.05 17.69
C GLY A 367 12.61 33.90 17.80
N ASN A 368 12.35 33.14 16.73
CA ASN A 368 11.50 31.94 16.80
C ASN A 368 12.16 30.84 17.67
N PRO A 369 11.43 30.22 18.62
CA PRO A 369 11.98 29.20 19.52
C PRO A 369 12.25 27.85 18.84
N ILE A 370 11.85 27.65 17.59
CA ILE A 370 12.09 26.40 16.85
C ILE A 370 13.52 26.45 16.28
N PRO A 371 14.41 25.48 16.64
CA PRO A 371 15.72 25.36 16.03
C PRO A 371 15.63 25.29 14.51
N ARG A 372 16.43 26.12 13.83
CA ARG A 372 16.41 26.20 12.37
C ARG A 372 17.51 25.36 11.75
N ARG A 373 18.58 25.06 12.50
CA ARG A 373 19.72 24.27 12.04
C ARG A 373 19.88 23.02 12.89
N SER A 374 20.32 21.94 12.23
CA SER A 374 20.60 20.68 12.93
C SER A 374 21.65 20.89 14.03
N GLY A 375 21.36 20.41 15.25
CA GLY A 375 22.23 20.54 16.42
C GLY A 375 21.98 21.78 17.28
N GLU A 376 21.16 22.74 16.85
CA GLU A 376 20.74 23.86 17.70
C GLU A 376 19.89 23.38 18.87
N LYS A 377 20.05 24.03 20.03
CA LYS A 377 19.27 23.71 21.23
C LYS A 377 17.88 24.32 21.11
N SER A 378 16.86 23.50 21.28
CA SER A 378 15.48 23.99 21.42
C SER A 378 15.25 24.49 22.85
N PRO A 379 14.77 25.74 23.05
CA PRO A 379 14.22 26.17 24.32
C PRO A 379 12.88 25.49 24.65
N ILE A 380 12.24 24.83 23.68
CA ILE A 380 10.96 24.12 23.86
C ILE A 380 11.19 22.87 24.72
N LYS A 381 10.57 22.84 25.90
CA LYS A 381 10.64 21.70 26.84
C LYS A 381 9.51 20.69 26.67
N HIS A 382 8.35 21.16 26.20
CA HIS A 382 7.14 20.36 26.07
C HIS A 382 6.46 20.68 24.74
N VAL A 383 6.01 19.64 24.05
CA VAL A 383 5.16 19.74 22.86
C VAL A 383 3.87 19.02 23.18
N PHE A 384 2.75 19.73 23.12
CA PHE A 384 1.43 19.14 23.26
C PHE A 384 0.82 19.01 21.87
N TYR A 385 0.63 17.78 21.41
CA TYR A 385 -0.03 17.51 20.15
C TYR A 385 -1.47 17.07 20.42
N ILE A 386 -2.43 17.91 20.01
CA ILE A 386 -3.85 17.64 20.16
C ILE A 386 -4.38 17.23 18.79
N ILE A 387 -4.65 15.94 18.62
CA ILE A 387 -5.22 15.40 17.39
C ILE A 387 -6.73 15.38 17.52
N LYS A 388 -7.41 16.05 16.58
CA LYS A 388 -8.85 15.90 16.38
C LYS A 388 -9.09 15.29 15.02
N GLU A 389 -9.52 14.03 15.00
CA GLU A 389 -9.76 13.29 13.77
C GLU A 389 -11.21 13.48 13.27
N ASN A 390 -11.46 13.04 12.04
CA ASN A 390 -12.78 12.90 11.42
C ASN A 390 -13.55 14.17 11.02
N ARG A 391 -12.88 15.33 10.92
CA ARG A 391 -13.41 16.58 10.34
C ARG A 391 -12.38 17.25 9.44
N THR A 392 -12.83 17.90 8.37
CA THR A 392 -11.96 18.68 7.48
C THR A 392 -11.70 20.08 8.03
N TYR A 393 -10.67 20.76 7.51
CA TYR A 393 -10.38 22.16 7.83
C TYR A 393 -11.62 23.05 7.67
N ASP A 394 -12.24 23.05 6.50
CA ASP A 394 -13.38 23.95 6.21
C ASP A 394 -14.60 23.70 7.11
N GLN A 395 -14.81 22.47 7.57
CA GLN A 395 -15.94 22.15 8.46
C GLN A 395 -15.84 22.85 9.82
N VAL A 396 -14.63 23.26 10.22
CA VAL A 396 -14.35 23.76 11.56
C VAL A 396 -13.76 25.18 11.55
N LEU A 397 -12.83 25.47 10.65
CA LEU A 397 -12.11 26.75 10.56
C LEU A 397 -12.38 27.47 9.23
N GLY A 398 -13.35 27.00 8.44
CA GLY A 398 -13.69 27.60 7.13
C GLY A 398 -14.17 29.04 7.22
N ASP A 399 -14.60 29.51 8.40
CA ASP A 399 -15.01 30.88 8.69
C ASP A 399 -13.88 31.80 9.20
N MET A 400 -12.67 31.26 9.42
CA MET A 400 -11.49 32.08 9.73
C MET A 400 -10.99 32.83 8.50
N LYS A 401 -11.13 34.16 8.50
CA LYS A 401 -10.69 35.04 7.40
C LYS A 401 -9.17 35.05 7.21
N GLU A 402 -8.44 34.65 8.24
CA GLU A 402 -6.99 34.56 8.26
C GLU A 402 -6.46 33.40 7.39
N GLY A 403 -7.31 32.44 7.02
CA GLY A 403 -6.96 31.31 6.15
C GLY A 403 -7.78 31.27 4.86
N ASN A 404 -7.44 30.32 3.99
CA ASN A 404 -8.10 30.01 2.73
C ASN A 404 -9.25 29.01 2.94
N GLY A 405 -10.20 29.38 3.79
CA GLY A 405 -11.37 28.56 4.12
C GLY A 405 -12.59 28.86 3.25
N ASP A 406 -13.39 27.82 2.98
CA ASP A 406 -14.71 27.97 2.38
C ASP A 406 -15.78 28.06 3.49
N THR A 407 -16.21 29.29 3.79
CA THR A 407 -17.28 29.59 4.76
C THR A 407 -18.58 28.81 4.51
N SER A 408 -18.88 28.44 3.25
CA SER A 408 -20.11 27.70 2.92
C SER A 408 -20.10 26.25 3.40
N LEU A 409 -18.90 25.72 3.70
CA LEU A 409 -18.69 24.38 4.24
C LEU A 409 -18.56 24.35 5.76
N CYS A 410 -18.51 25.50 6.42
CA CYS A 410 -18.33 25.58 7.87
C CYS A 410 -19.58 25.15 8.64
N ILE A 411 -19.43 24.10 9.43
CA ILE A 411 -20.50 23.50 10.25
C ILE A 411 -20.36 23.92 11.71
N PHE A 412 -19.12 24.15 12.15
CA PHE A 412 -18.77 24.50 13.53
C PHE A 412 -18.09 25.87 13.61
N PRO A 413 -18.81 26.95 13.27
CA PRO A 413 -18.22 28.29 13.24
C PRO A 413 -17.73 28.71 14.62
N GLU A 414 -17.02 29.84 14.70
CA GLU A 414 -16.40 30.32 15.94
C GLU A 414 -17.34 30.31 17.15
N ARG A 415 -18.60 30.73 16.98
CA ARG A 415 -19.58 30.71 18.08
C ARG A 415 -19.83 29.32 18.69
N VAL A 416 -19.53 28.25 17.95
CA VAL A 416 -19.62 26.84 18.38
C VAL A 416 -18.28 26.31 18.84
N THR A 417 -17.16 26.74 18.23
CA THR A 417 -15.81 26.29 18.58
C THR A 417 -14.85 27.44 18.97
N PRO A 418 -15.22 28.29 19.95
CA PRO A 418 -14.49 29.54 20.22
C PRO A 418 -13.06 29.28 20.70
N ASN A 419 -12.85 28.24 21.51
CA ASN A 419 -11.51 27.87 21.99
C ASN A 419 -10.59 27.41 20.86
N LEU A 420 -11.13 26.68 19.87
CA LEU A 420 -10.32 26.19 18.76
C LEU A 420 -9.91 27.33 17.82
N HIS A 421 -10.83 28.26 17.55
CA HIS A 421 -10.55 29.48 16.82
C HIS A 421 -9.53 30.36 17.55
N ALA A 422 -9.68 30.51 18.88
CA ALA A 422 -8.72 31.24 19.69
C ALA A 422 -7.31 30.63 19.63
N ILE A 423 -7.19 29.29 19.74
CA ILE A 423 -5.92 28.58 19.59
C ILE A 423 -5.31 28.83 18.20
N ALA A 424 -6.11 28.71 17.14
CA ALA A 424 -5.61 28.91 15.78
C ALA A 424 -5.10 30.35 15.54
N ARG A 425 -5.77 31.37 16.10
CA ARG A 425 -5.30 32.77 16.05
C ARG A 425 -4.06 33.02 16.90
N GLN A 426 -4.00 32.42 18.08
CA GLN A 426 -2.92 32.67 19.03
C GLN A 426 -1.59 32.04 18.59
N PHE A 427 -1.65 30.86 17.97
CA PHE A 427 -0.46 30.09 17.60
C PHE A 427 -0.27 30.06 16.09
N VAL A 428 -0.91 29.10 15.42
CA VAL A 428 -0.80 28.95 13.98
C VAL A 428 -2.11 28.42 13.41
N LEU A 429 -2.56 29.04 12.33
CA LEU A 429 -3.59 28.51 11.46
C LEU A 429 -2.90 27.81 10.29
N LEU A 430 -3.08 26.50 10.17
CA LEU A 430 -2.57 25.72 9.05
C LEU A 430 -3.74 25.37 8.13
N ASP A 431 -3.73 25.93 6.93
CA ASP A 431 -4.62 25.58 5.83
C ASP A 431 -3.82 24.93 4.68
N ASN A 432 -4.51 24.44 3.64
CA ASN A 432 -3.89 23.84 2.44
C ASN A 432 -2.84 22.75 2.75
N PHE A 433 -3.07 21.99 3.82
CA PHE A 433 -2.19 20.88 4.16
C PHE A 433 -2.52 19.67 3.27
N TYR A 434 -1.67 19.42 2.28
CA TYR A 434 -1.75 18.25 1.40
C TYR A 434 -0.87 17.14 1.97
N VAL A 435 -1.40 15.90 2.02
CA VAL A 435 -0.73 14.72 2.62
C VAL A 435 -0.32 13.73 1.56
#